data_AF-A0A6B1FRX3-F1
#
_entry.id   AF-A0A6B1FRX3-F1
#
_cell.length_a   1.000
_cell.length_b   1.000
_cell.length_c   1.000
_cell.angle_alpha   90.00
_cell.angle_beta   90.00
_cell.angle_gamma   90.00
#
_symmetry.space_group_name_H-M   'P 1'
#
loop_
_entity.id
_entity.type
_entity.pdbx_description
1 polymer ?
#
loop_
_entity_poly.entity_id
_entity_poly.type
_entity_poly.pdbx_seq_one_letter_code
_entity_poly.pdbx_strand_id
1 'polypeptide(L)'
;MQLTTLDWIVIALYGLTALAIGLRFARRAGSGADEFFLSGRKLPWWLLGTSMVATTFSTDTPNLIADFVRGGGVAQNWVWWAFLITGMC
;
A
#
# COMPACT_ATOMS: atom_id res chain seq x y z
N MET A 1 -21.54 -2.43 -13.73
CA MET A 1 -20.40 -3.22 -14.25
C MET A 1 -20.65 -4.68 -13.92
N GLN A 2 -20.54 -5.60 -14.89
CA GLN A 2 -20.58 -7.03 -14.60
C GLN A 2 -19.14 -7.54 -14.49
N LEU A 3 -18.81 -8.18 -13.37
CA LEU A 3 -17.51 -8.79 -13.16
C LEU A 3 -17.47 -10.14 -13.88
N THR A 4 -16.41 -10.36 -14.64
CA THR A 4 -16.16 -11.63 -15.31
C THR A 4 -15.62 -12.66 -14.33
N THR A 5 -15.66 -13.94 -14.70
CA THR A 5 -15.05 -15.00 -13.89
C THR A 5 -13.56 -14.77 -13.66
N LEU A 6 -12.86 -14.17 -14.64
CA LEU A 6 -11.44 -13.84 -14.52
C LEU A 6 -11.20 -12.81 -13.42
N ASP A 7 -12.04 -11.77 -13.32
CA ASP A 7 -11.92 -10.74 -12.30
C ASP A 7 -12.03 -11.34 -10.89
N TRP A 8 -13.00 -12.23 -10.68
CA TRP A 8 -13.16 -12.95 -9.42
C TRP A 8 -11.96 -13.83 -9.07
N ILE A 9 -11.37 -14.51 -10.06
CA ILE A 9 -10.15 -15.31 -9.85
C ILE A 9 -8.99 -14.40 -9.39
N VAL A 10 -8.80 -13.24 -10.01
CA VAL A 10 -7.74 -12.29 -9.64
C VAL A 10 -7.95 -11.77 -8.21
N ILE A 11 -9.17 -11.40 -7.85
CA ILE A 11 -9.52 -10.92 -6.50
C ILE A 11 -9.23 -12.02 -5.46
N ALA A 12 -9.69 -13.25 -5.72
CA ALA A 12 -9.47 -14.37 -4.82
C ALA A 12 -7.98 -14.69 -4.66
N LEU A 13 -7.22 -14.72 -5.76
CA LEU A 13 -5.78 -14.98 -5.73
C LEU A 13 -5.02 -13.90 -4.94
N TYR A 14 -5.37 -12.63 -5.12
CA TYR A 14 -4.79 -11.52 -4.36
C TYR A 14 -5.04 -11.70 -2.86
N GLY A 15 -6.29 -11.93 -2.45
CA GLY A 15 -6.66 -12.12 -1.05
C GLY A 15 -5.97 -13.32 -0.41
N LEU A 16 -5.92 -14.46 -1.12
CA LEU A 16 -5.23 -15.66 -0.66
C LEU A 16 -3.72 -15.43 -0.52
N THR A 17 -3.11 -14.70 -1.45
CA THR A 17 -1.67 -14.39 -1.38
C THR A 17 -1.37 -13.50 -0.17
N ALA A 18 -2.16 -12.46 0.05
CA ALA A 18 -2.02 -11.58 1.21
C ALA A 18 -2.17 -12.36 2.53
N LEU A 19 -3.19 -13.21 2.62
CA LEU A 19 -3.42 -14.05 3.81
C LEU A 19 -2.28 -15.05 4.03
N ALA A 20 -1.81 -15.72 2.97
CA ALA A 20 -0.72 -16.68 3.05
C ALA A 20 0.58 -16.04 3.55
N ILE A 21 0.91 -14.83 3.08
CA ILE A 21 2.06 -14.06 3.57
C ILE A 21 1.86 -13.72 5.05
N GLY A 22 0.69 -13.20 5.44
CA GLY A 22 0.39 -12.86 6.83
C GLY A 22 0.53 -14.08 7.76
N LEU A 23 -0.04 -15.22 7.40
CA LEU A 23 0.04 -16.46 8.17
C LEU A 23 1.48 -16.99 8.27
N ARG A 24 2.27 -16.86 7.21
CA ARG A 24 3.69 -17.27 7.21
C ARG A 24 4.50 -16.47 8.23
N PHE A 25 4.26 -15.18 8.35
CA PHE A 25 5.00 -14.31 9.26
C PHE A 25 4.37 -14.18 10.66
N ALA A 26 3.13 -14.61 10.86
CA ALA A 26 2.42 -14.51 12.13
C ALA A 26 3.19 -15.13 13.31
N ARG A 27 3.78 -16.31 13.12
CA ARG A 27 4.58 -16.98 14.17
C ARG A 27 5.84 -16.21 14.55
N ARG A 28 6.48 -15.55 13.58
CA ARG A 28 7.69 -14.75 13.80
C ARG A 28 7.34 -13.42 14.47
N ALA A 29 6.26 -12.78 14.05
CA ALA A 29 5.79 -11.54 14.67
C ALA A 29 5.39 -11.76 16.14
N GLY A 30 4.90 -12.96 16.50
CA GLY A 30 4.52 -13.32 17.86
C GLY A 30 5.69 -13.64 18.82
N SER A 31 6.93 -13.72 18.36
CA SER A 31 8.07 -14.11 19.22
C SER A 31 8.57 -12.98 20.14
N GLY A 32 8.10 -11.76 19.96
CA GLY A 32 8.40 -10.63 20.83
C GLY A 32 8.15 -9.27 20.18
N ALA A 33 8.14 -8.21 20.99
CA ALA A 33 7.90 -6.85 20.50
C ALA A 33 8.95 -6.38 19.47
N ASP A 34 10.20 -6.85 19.59
CA ASP A 34 11.27 -6.51 18.64
C ASP A 34 11.01 -7.09 17.24
N GLU A 35 10.53 -8.33 17.12
CA GLU A 35 10.14 -8.89 15.82
C GLU A 35 8.84 -8.29 15.29
N PHE A 36 7.91 -7.92 16.18
CA PHE A 36 6.65 -7.31 15.77
C PHE A 36 6.84 -5.90 15.20
N PHE A 37 7.59 -5.03 15.89
CA PHE A 37 7.75 -3.62 15.49
C PHE A 37 8.96 -3.35 14.60
N LEU A 38 10.08 -4.05 14.85
CA LEU A 38 11.34 -3.77 14.15
C LEU A 38 11.74 -4.88 13.16
N SER A 39 11.02 -6.01 13.15
CA SER A 39 11.39 -7.20 12.37
C SER A 39 12.86 -7.61 12.58
N GLY A 40 13.34 -7.42 13.80
CA GLY A 40 14.71 -7.73 14.21
C GLY A 40 15.75 -6.83 13.58
N ARG A 41 15.33 -5.67 13.06
CA ARG A 41 16.16 -4.68 12.36
C ARG A 41 16.90 -5.24 11.15
N LYS A 42 16.35 -6.30 10.54
CA LYS A 42 16.92 -7.02 9.39
C LYS A 42 16.21 -6.70 8.06
N LEU A 43 15.28 -5.75 8.05
CA LEU A 43 14.58 -5.36 6.82
C LEU A 43 15.52 -4.59 5.91
N PRO A 44 15.63 -4.97 4.62
CA PRO A 44 16.41 -4.21 3.68
C PRO A 44 15.75 -2.86 3.39
N TRP A 45 16.57 -1.85 3.11
CA TRP A 45 16.11 -0.46 2.91
C TRP A 45 15.05 -0.33 1.81
N TRP A 46 15.13 -1.12 0.74
CA TRP A 46 14.18 -1.06 -0.36
C TRP A 46 12.79 -1.52 0.09
N LEU A 47 12.72 -2.54 0.95
CA LEU A 47 11.47 -3.07 1.47
C LEU A 47 10.80 -2.04 2.40
N LEU A 48 11.60 -1.39 3.24
CA LEU A 48 11.16 -0.29 4.09
C LEU A 48 10.65 0.88 3.25
N GLY A 49 11.41 1.32 2.24
CA GLY A 49 11.03 2.40 1.34
C GLY A 49 9.74 2.09 0.58
N THR A 50 9.61 0.88 0.03
CA THR A 50 8.37 0.46 -0.65
C THR A 50 7.18 0.40 0.29
N SER A 51 7.38 -0.04 1.55
CA SER A 51 6.30 -0.09 2.53
C SER A 51 5.81 1.32 2.87
N MET A 52 6.73 2.27 3.07
CA MET A 52 6.36 3.67 3.35
C MET A 52 5.53 4.27 2.21
N VAL A 53 5.98 4.09 0.96
CA VAL A 53 5.23 4.57 -0.22
C VAL A 53 3.87 3.87 -0.34
N ALA A 54 3.80 2.55 -0.13
CA ALA A 54 2.56 1.79 -0.18
C ALA A 54 1.55 2.24 0.89
N THR A 55 2.01 2.59 2.10
CA THR A 55 1.14 3.10 3.17
C THR A 55 0.55 4.47 2.82
N THR A 56 1.34 5.37 2.23
CA THR A 56 0.86 6.69 1.80
C THR A 56 -0.03 6.62 0.55
N PHE A 57 0.11 5.59 -0.27
CA PHE A 57 -0.67 5.39 -1.50
C PHE A 57 -1.89 4.50 -1.24
N SER A 58 -2.80 4.97 -0.39
CA SER A 58 -4.08 4.32 -0.14
C SER A 58 -4.98 4.36 -1.38
N THR A 59 -6.13 3.70 -1.34
CA THR A 59 -7.09 3.69 -2.46
C THR A 59 -7.60 5.07 -2.85
N ASP A 60 -7.55 6.03 -1.94
CA ASP A 60 -8.10 7.37 -2.15
C ASP A 60 -7.16 8.25 -2.98
N THR A 61 -5.84 8.07 -2.83
CA THR A 61 -4.81 8.88 -3.49
C THR A 61 -4.88 8.80 -5.02
N PRO A 62 -4.88 7.61 -5.67
CA PRO A 62 -5.00 7.54 -7.12
C PRO A 62 -6.37 8.02 -7.63
N ASN A 63 -7.43 7.87 -6.85
CA ASN A 63 -8.75 8.39 -7.23
C ASN A 63 -8.75 9.93 -7.26
N LEU A 64 -8.16 10.56 -6.24
CA LEU A 64 -7.97 12.02 -6.19
C LEU A 64 -7.09 12.52 -7.34
N ILE A 65 -5.96 11.86 -7.59
CA ILE A 65 -5.03 12.25 -8.66
C ILE A 65 -5.70 12.09 -10.03
N ALA A 66 -6.48 11.02 -10.25
CA ALA A 66 -7.21 10.84 -11.49
C ALA A 66 -8.20 11.99 -11.74
N ASP A 67 -8.88 12.45 -10.69
CA ASP A 67 -9.79 13.60 -10.79
C ASP A 67 -9.05 14.91 -11.07
N PHE A 68 -7.92 15.15 -10.39
CA PHE A 68 -7.04 16.30 -10.65
C PHE A 68 -6.53 16.31 -12.10
N VAL A 69 -6.04 15.19 -12.60
CA VAL A 69 -5.56 15.08 -13.98
C VAL A 69 -6.71 15.27 -14.98
N ARG A 70 -7.90 14.73 -14.67
CA ARG A 70 -9.10 14.90 -15.50
C ARG A 70 -9.57 16.36 -15.56
N GLY A 71 -9.52 17.09 -14.45
CA GLY A 71 -10.02 18.46 -14.34
C GLY A 71 -9.02 19.52 -14.79
N GLY A 72 -7.74 19.38 -14.44
CA GLY A 72 -6.72 20.41 -14.64
C GLY A 72 -5.43 19.92 -15.32
N GLY A 73 -5.44 18.71 -15.86
CA GLY A 73 -4.28 18.12 -16.54
C GLY A 73 -3.18 17.64 -15.59
N VAL A 74 -2.11 17.09 -16.17
CA VAL A 74 -1.01 16.46 -15.41
C VAL A 74 -0.32 17.44 -14.43
N ALA A 75 -0.38 18.74 -14.72
CA ALA A 75 0.18 19.77 -13.85
C ALA A 75 -0.49 19.83 -12.46
N GLN A 76 -1.75 19.42 -12.30
CA GLN A 76 -2.38 19.39 -10.97
C GLN A 76 -1.79 18.32 -10.04
N ASN A 77 -1.05 17.34 -10.57
CA ASN A 77 -0.33 16.39 -9.71
C ASN A 77 0.70 17.09 -8.79
N TRP A 78 1.14 18.31 -9.14
CA TRP A 78 2.01 19.11 -8.27
C TRP A 78 1.37 19.52 -6.95
N VAL A 79 0.04 19.48 -6.83
CA VAL A 79 -0.69 19.71 -5.56
C VAL A 79 -0.29 18.67 -4.51
N TRP A 80 0.19 17.48 -4.93
CA TRP A 80 0.69 16.47 -4.00
C TRP A 80 1.78 17.02 -3.07
N TRP A 81 2.65 17.92 -3.55
CA TRP A 81 3.70 18.51 -2.70
C TRP A 81 3.16 19.29 -1.50
N ALA A 82 1.92 19.78 -1.53
CA ALA A 82 1.29 20.43 -0.38
C ALA A 82 1.06 19.44 0.79
N PHE A 83 0.80 18.16 0.48
CA PHE A 83 0.53 17.12 1.48
C PHE A 83 1.78 16.67 2.25
N LEU A 84 2.97 16.94 1.73
CA LEU A 84 4.22 16.65 2.45
C LEU A 84 4.38 17.51 3.71
N ILE A 85 3.84 18.73 3.70
CA ILE A 85 3.90 19.65 4.85
C ILE A 85 2.82 19.31 5.87
N THR A 86 1.64 18.90 5.42
CA THR A 86 0.51 18.55 6.29
C THR A 86 0.59 17.13 6.85
N GLY A 87 1.56 16.32 6.40
CA GLY A 87 1.86 15.01 6.96
C GLY A 87 0.71 14.01 6.84
N MET A 88 0.13 13.84 5.63
CA MET A 88 -0.97 12.87 5.46
C MET A 88 -0.58 11.48 6.00
N CYS A 89 -1.33 11.06 7.02
CA CYS A 89 -1.54 9.68 7.43
C CYS A 89 -2.57 9.02 6.52
#